data_AF-A0A183CRB2-F1
#
_entry.id   AF-A0A183CRB2-F1
#
_cell.length_a   1.000
_cell.length_b   1.000
_cell.length_c   1.000
_cell.angle_alpha   90.00
_cell.angle_beta   90.00
_cell.angle_gamma   90.00
#
_symmetry.space_group_name_H-M   'P 1'
#
loop_
_entity.id
_entity.type
_entity.pdbx_description
1 polymer ?
#
loop_
_entity_poly.entity_id
_entity_poly.type
_entity_poly.pdbx_seq_one_letter_code
_entity_poly.pdbx_strand_id
1 'polypeptide(L)'
;MSDWTHVGDSLGIHNLCLYDKLNLPLRENSLFACCQYGGPLAIGLAYTTPNSWAIGIYMQNGAQIASIEASGVYRLFWSKCQKLIIVSSNGRVLIYNALGVHLVAFNMGDETLAVGLAEAAAFCYVNETGLAVISEAKHIFGVNSVNSRVLWRIQNHQRESIQSLSCWTVLTSAVKPTRVLLCHKNKFQLGVQEASIHPC
;
A
#
# COMPACT_ATOMS: atom_id res chain seq x y z
N MET A 1 -17.05 -25.03 -20.05
CA MET A 1 -17.30 -23.60 -19.76
C MET A 1 -16.40 -22.80 -20.68
N SER A 2 -16.89 -21.77 -21.36
CA SER A 2 -16.03 -20.95 -22.21
C SER A 2 -15.08 -20.14 -21.34
N ASP A 3 -13.78 -20.21 -21.61
CA ASP A 3 -12.72 -19.45 -20.93
C ASP A 3 -12.84 -17.93 -21.15
N TRP A 4 -13.90 -17.48 -21.82
CA TRP A 4 -14.15 -16.11 -22.21
C TRP A 4 -15.58 -15.69 -21.80
N THR A 5 -15.69 -14.59 -21.08
CA THR A 5 -16.95 -13.84 -20.92
C THR A 5 -16.93 -12.68 -21.89
N HIS A 6 -17.96 -12.56 -22.72
CA HIS A 6 -18.11 -11.40 -23.59
C HIS A 6 -18.74 -10.24 -22.80
N VAL A 7 -18.09 -9.08 -22.84
CA VAL A 7 -18.62 -7.80 -22.36
C VAL A 7 -18.96 -6.96 -23.59
N GLY A 8 -20.23 -6.95 -23.97
CA GLY A 8 -20.68 -6.39 -25.25
C GLY A 8 -20.30 -7.27 -26.46
N ASP A 9 -20.39 -6.72 -27.67
CA ASP A 9 -20.31 -7.50 -28.90
C ASP A 9 -18.88 -7.92 -29.31
N SER A 10 -17.84 -7.30 -28.74
CA SER A 10 -16.46 -7.48 -29.24
C SER A 10 -15.39 -7.69 -28.17
N LEU A 11 -15.68 -7.48 -26.88
CA LEU A 11 -14.67 -7.64 -25.82
C LEU A 11 -14.83 -9.00 -25.13
N GLY A 12 -13.99 -9.96 -25.50
CA GLY A 12 -13.80 -11.16 -24.69
C GLY A 12 -12.90 -10.83 -23.50
N ILE A 13 -13.36 -11.10 -22.27
CA ILE A 13 -12.54 -11.14 -21.07
C ILE A 13 -12.19 -12.61 -20.79
N HIS A 14 -10.90 -12.94 -20.72
CA HIS A 14 -10.48 -14.27 -20.32
C HIS A 14 -10.84 -14.48 -18.84
N ASN A 15 -11.73 -15.42 -18.56
CA ASN A 15 -12.13 -15.81 -17.22
C ASN A 15 -11.03 -16.66 -16.58
N LEU A 16 -9.87 -16.05 -16.30
CA LEU A 16 -8.84 -16.72 -15.52
C LEU A 16 -9.24 -16.64 -14.04
N CYS A 17 -9.88 -17.69 -13.53
CA CYS A 17 -10.13 -17.81 -12.10
C CYS A 17 -8.78 -18.08 -11.39
N LEU A 18 -8.20 -17.05 -10.78
CA LEU A 18 -6.92 -17.17 -10.06
C LEU A 18 -7.08 -17.81 -8.67
N TYR A 19 -8.25 -17.63 -8.05
CA TYR A 19 -8.57 -18.09 -6.71
C TYR A 19 -10.01 -18.62 -6.73
N ASP A 20 -10.21 -19.94 -6.80
CA ASP A 20 -11.53 -20.56 -6.82
C ASP A 20 -11.83 -21.27 -5.50
N LYS A 21 -13.02 -21.07 -4.95
CA LYS A 21 -13.57 -21.77 -3.77
C LYS A 21 -12.60 -21.88 -2.58
N LEU A 22 -11.81 -20.84 -2.33
CA LEU A 22 -10.88 -20.82 -1.21
C LEU A 22 -11.62 -20.57 0.10
N ASN A 23 -11.39 -21.42 1.10
CA ASN A 23 -11.87 -21.21 2.46
C ASN A 23 -10.91 -20.28 3.23
N LEU A 24 -10.93 -19.00 2.86
CA LEU A 24 -10.08 -17.97 3.49
C LEU A 24 -10.79 -17.34 4.69
N PRO A 25 -10.07 -16.96 5.77
CA PRO A 25 -10.68 -16.45 6.99
C PRO A 25 -11.06 -14.96 6.88
N LEU A 26 -11.81 -14.58 5.84
CA LEU A 26 -12.26 -13.20 5.61
C LEU A 26 -13.41 -12.82 6.57
N ARG A 27 -13.39 -11.58 7.03
CA ARG A 27 -14.39 -10.91 7.89
C ARG A 27 -14.62 -9.50 7.35
N GLU A 28 -15.69 -8.82 7.78
CA GLU A 28 -16.05 -7.47 7.29
C GLU A 28 -14.90 -6.45 7.41
N ASN A 29 -14.10 -6.53 8.49
CA ASN A 29 -12.98 -5.62 8.76
C ASN A 29 -11.60 -6.23 8.44
N SER A 30 -11.55 -7.29 7.63
CA SER A 30 -10.29 -7.86 7.19
C SER A 30 -9.54 -6.90 6.27
N LEU A 31 -8.23 -6.82 6.45
CA LEU A 31 -7.35 -6.23 5.43
C LEU A 31 -6.93 -7.31 4.44
N PHE A 32 -6.86 -6.94 3.17
CA PHE A 32 -6.51 -7.86 2.09
C PHE A 32 -5.51 -7.23 1.14
N ALA A 33 -4.54 -8.02 0.67
CA ALA A 33 -3.66 -7.65 -0.43
C ALA A 33 -3.29 -8.88 -1.25
N CYS A 34 -3.23 -8.73 -2.58
CA CYS A 34 -2.76 -9.76 -3.50
C CYS A 34 -1.47 -9.32 -4.20
N CYS A 35 -0.63 -10.29 -4.56
CA CYS A 35 0.50 -10.05 -5.44
C CYS A 35 0.04 -9.63 -6.84
N GLN A 36 0.73 -8.66 -7.45
CA GLN A 36 0.36 -8.11 -8.77
C GLN A 36 0.29 -9.14 -9.91
N TYR A 37 0.99 -10.25 -9.78
CA TYR A 37 1.07 -11.31 -10.81
C TYR A 37 0.37 -12.61 -10.37
N GLY A 38 -0.63 -12.51 -9.47
CA GLY A 38 -1.43 -13.65 -9.03
C GLY A 38 -0.75 -14.55 -8.00
N GLY A 39 0.32 -14.10 -7.32
CA GLY A 39 1.04 -14.88 -6.30
C GLY A 39 0.31 -15.03 -4.94
N PRO A 40 1.04 -15.09 -3.81
CA PRO A 40 0.42 -15.23 -2.50
C PRO A 40 -0.50 -14.06 -2.16
N LEU A 41 -1.50 -14.36 -1.34
CA LEU A 41 -2.45 -13.45 -0.72
C LEU A 41 -2.01 -13.15 0.70
N ALA A 42 -2.29 -11.93 1.17
CA ALA A 42 -2.17 -11.57 2.58
C ALA A 42 -3.55 -11.17 3.11
N ILE A 43 -3.93 -11.75 4.26
CA ILE A 43 -5.17 -11.42 4.97
C ILE A 43 -4.81 -11.03 6.39
N GLY A 44 -5.16 -9.80 6.78
CA GLY A 44 -5.01 -9.29 8.14
C GLY A 44 -6.33 -9.34 8.89
N LEU A 45 -6.30 -9.86 10.11
CA LEU A 45 -7.42 -9.94 11.03
C LEU A 45 -7.06 -9.24 12.33
N ALA A 46 -7.83 -8.23 12.73
CA ALA A 46 -7.70 -7.64 14.04
C ALA A 46 -8.08 -8.67 15.11
N TYR A 47 -7.27 -8.76 16.16
CA TYR A 47 -7.61 -9.52 17.36
C TYR A 47 -8.67 -8.76 18.18
N THR A 48 -9.24 -9.46 19.16
CA THR A 48 -10.11 -8.84 20.18
C THR A 48 -9.34 -7.91 21.11
N THR A 49 -8.02 -8.10 21.23
CA THR A 49 -7.14 -7.17 21.94
C THR A 49 -6.94 -5.90 21.12
N PRO A 50 -7.00 -4.71 21.76
CA PRO A 50 -6.82 -3.45 21.03
C PRO A 50 -5.49 -3.42 20.30
N ASN A 51 -5.54 -3.06 19.02
CA ASN A 51 -4.36 -2.76 18.20
C ASN A 51 -3.47 -3.95 17.82
N SER A 52 -3.86 -5.21 18.06
CA SER A 52 -3.11 -6.39 17.61
C SER A 52 -3.75 -7.02 16.37
N TRP A 53 -2.94 -7.52 15.44
CA TRP A 53 -3.37 -8.12 14.19
C TRP A 53 -2.64 -9.43 13.90
N ALA A 54 -3.38 -10.42 13.41
CA ALA A 54 -2.84 -11.64 12.81
C ALA A 54 -2.89 -11.50 11.29
N ILE A 55 -1.74 -11.61 10.62
CA ILE A 55 -1.63 -11.51 9.17
C ILE A 55 -1.20 -12.88 8.63
N GLY A 56 -2.11 -13.57 7.96
CA GLY A 56 -1.83 -14.82 7.28
C GLY A 56 -1.36 -14.57 5.84
N ILE A 57 -0.37 -15.34 5.38
CA ILE A 57 -0.01 -15.43 3.97
C ILE A 57 -0.57 -16.75 3.41
N TYR A 58 -1.32 -16.67 2.32
CA TYR A 58 -2.02 -17.79 1.70
C TYR A 58 -1.58 -17.97 0.24
N MET A 59 -1.33 -19.19 -0.18
CA MET A 59 -1.07 -19.51 -1.59
C MET A 59 -2.38 -19.55 -2.40
N GLN A 60 -2.26 -19.65 -3.72
CA GLN A 60 -3.40 -19.71 -4.66
C GLN A 60 -4.37 -20.88 -4.37
N ASN A 61 -3.88 -21.96 -3.76
CA ASN A 61 -4.70 -23.11 -3.35
C ASN A 61 -5.35 -22.94 -1.96
N GLY A 62 -5.22 -21.76 -1.34
CA GLY A 62 -5.75 -21.46 -0.02
C GLY A 62 -4.89 -21.95 1.16
N ALA A 63 -3.76 -22.63 0.90
CA ALA A 63 -2.88 -23.08 1.97
C ALA A 63 -2.20 -21.88 2.65
N GLN A 64 -2.31 -21.80 3.98
CA GLN A 64 -1.58 -20.82 4.77
C GLN A 64 -0.12 -21.25 4.90
N ILE A 65 0.80 -20.38 4.49
CA ILE A 65 2.26 -20.64 4.53
C ILE A 65 2.98 -19.86 5.62
N ALA A 66 2.36 -18.79 6.13
CA ALA A 66 2.92 -18.00 7.22
C ALA A 66 1.82 -17.32 8.05
N SER A 67 2.16 -16.98 9.28
CA SER A 67 1.36 -16.15 10.18
C SER A 67 2.29 -15.11 10.83
N ILE A 68 1.94 -13.84 10.73
CA ILE A 68 2.71 -12.70 11.23
C ILE A 68 1.84 -11.94 12.22
N GLU A 69 2.39 -11.63 13.39
CA GLU A 69 1.74 -10.70 14.33
C GLU A 69 2.28 -9.29 14.12
N ALA A 70 1.37 -8.31 14.06
CA ALA A 70 1.71 -6.91 13.91
C ALA A 70 0.76 -6.03 14.73
N SER A 71 1.22 -4.83 15.08
CA SER A 71 0.40 -3.87 15.81
C SER A 71 -0.03 -2.70 14.93
N GLY A 72 -1.27 -2.25 15.17
CA GLY A 72 -1.90 -1.10 14.52
C GLY A 72 -1.87 -1.16 13.01
N VAL A 73 -2.12 -2.32 12.40
CA VAL A 73 -2.07 -2.47 10.95
C VAL A 73 -3.13 -1.58 10.31
N TYR A 74 -2.70 -0.76 9.35
CA TYR A 74 -3.53 0.19 8.63
C TYR A 74 -3.77 -0.25 7.17
N ARG A 75 -2.73 -0.72 6.48
CA ARG A 75 -2.83 -1.28 5.12
C ARG A 75 -1.85 -2.42 4.90
N LEU A 76 -2.20 -3.30 3.98
CA LEU A 76 -1.34 -4.35 3.44
C LEU A 76 -1.09 -4.07 1.95
N PHE A 77 0.13 -4.28 1.48
CA PHE A 77 0.47 -4.24 0.06
C PHE A 77 1.42 -5.37 -0.30
N TRP A 78 1.47 -5.73 -1.57
CA TRP A 78 2.55 -6.54 -2.12
C TRP A 78 3.40 -5.70 -3.06
N SER A 79 4.72 -5.82 -2.93
CA SER A 79 5.65 -5.25 -3.89
C SER A 79 5.75 -6.09 -5.17
N LYS A 80 6.30 -5.50 -6.24
CA LYS A 80 6.59 -6.19 -7.50
C LYS A 80 7.45 -7.44 -7.31
N CYS A 81 8.35 -7.41 -6.33
CA CYS A 81 9.25 -8.51 -5.99
C CYS A 81 8.67 -9.46 -4.94
N GLN A 82 7.35 -9.53 -4.81
CA GLN A 82 6.65 -10.47 -3.90
C GLN A 82 7.08 -10.34 -2.42
N LYS A 83 7.40 -9.12 -1.99
CA LYS A 83 7.57 -8.80 -0.57
C LYS A 83 6.27 -8.21 -0.04
N LEU A 84 5.79 -8.76 1.07
CA LEU A 84 4.65 -8.24 1.80
C LEU A 84 5.07 -6.95 2.52
N ILE A 85 4.27 -5.91 2.37
CA ILE A 85 4.44 -4.60 3.00
C ILE A 85 3.28 -4.42 3.98
N ILE A 86 3.59 -4.27 5.26
CA ILE A 86 2.64 -3.98 6.32
C ILE A 86 2.86 -2.54 6.75
N VAL A 87 1.83 -1.71 6.62
CA VAL A 87 1.87 -0.31 7.04
C VAL A 87 1.01 -0.16 8.29
N SER A 88 1.60 0.31 9.38
CA SER A 88 0.91 0.61 10.63
C SER A 88 0.32 2.03 10.62
N SER A 89 -0.68 2.26 11.46
CA SER A 89 -1.41 3.53 11.62
C SER A 89 -0.53 4.70 12.06
N ASN A 90 0.67 4.43 12.57
CA ASN A 90 1.67 5.43 12.94
C ASN A 90 2.79 5.61 11.89
N GLY A 91 2.63 5.08 10.68
CA GLY A 91 3.63 5.24 9.63
C GLY A 91 4.82 4.28 9.71
N ARG A 92 4.83 3.35 10.67
CA ARG A 92 5.79 2.25 10.67
C ARG A 92 5.49 1.30 9.51
N VAL A 93 6.54 0.88 8.81
CA VAL A 93 6.48 -0.04 7.68
C VAL A 93 7.32 -1.26 8.01
N LEU A 94 6.73 -2.45 7.88
CA LEU A 94 7.42 -3.72 8.00
C LEU A 94 7.39 -4.44 6.65
N ILE A 95 8.52 -5.01 6.25
CA ILE A 95 8.67 -5.74 4.99
C ILE A 95 9.00 -7.19 5.31
N TYR A 96 8.25 -8.11 4.73
CA TYR A 96 8.44 -9.55 4.84
C TYR A 96 8.61 -10.16 3.45
N ASN A 97 9.35 -11.26 3.33
CA ASN A 97 9.31 -12.06 2.10
C ASN A 97 7.98 -12.84 2.00
N ALA A 98 7.76 -13.51 0.87
CA ALA A 98 6.57 -14.32 0.64
C ALA A 98 6.39 -15.50 1.62
N LEU A 99 7.45 -15.93 2.33
CA LEU A 99 7.41 -16.99 3.33
C LEU A 99 7.17 -16.46 4.75
N GLY A 100 6.93 -15.17 4.91
CA GLY A 100 6.68 -14.54 6.21
C GLY A 100 7.94 -14.29 7.04
N VAL A 101 9.14 -14.29 6.43
CA VAL A 101 10.38 -13.89 7.10
C VAL A 101 10.53 -12.38 7.06
N HIS A 102 10.71 -11.75 8.22
CA HIS A 102 10.96 -10.32 8.35
C HIS A 102 12.27 -9.92 7.66
N LEU A 103 12.22 -8.92 6.80
CA LEU A 103 13.37 -8.42 6.05
C LEU A 103 13.85 -7.07 6.59
N VAL A 104 12.96 -6.11 6.76
CA VAL A 104 13.31 -4.75 7.18
C VAL A 104 12.12 -4.02 7.78
N ALA A 105 12.42 -3.07 8.67
CA ALA A 105 11.46 -2.10 9.19
C ALA A 105 11.99 -0.68 8.98
N PHE A 106 11.09 0.27 8.72
CA PHE A 106 11.40 1.71 8.65
C PHE A 106 10.14 2.54 8.95
N ASN A 107 10.27 3.86 9.08
CA ASN A 107 9.14 4.75 9.34
C ASN A 107 9.00 5.78 8.21
N MET A 108 7.77 6.22 7.94
CA MET A 108 7.46 7.23 6.92
C MET A 108 7.64 8.67 7.44
N GLY A 109 8.75 8.92 8.14
CA GLY A 109 9.08 10.21 8.77
C GLY A 109 8.51 10.38 10.18
N ASP A 110 9.22 11.14 11.01
CA ASP A 110 8.91 11.29 12.44
C ASP A 110 7.53 11.89 12.72
N GLU A 111 7.03 12.73 11.81
CA GLU A 111 5.69 13.28 11.90
C GLU A 111 4.63 12.18 11.94
N THR A 112 4.74 11.15 11.10
CA THR A 112 3.77 10.06 11.06
C THR A 112 3.73 9.25 12.36
N LEU A 113 4.86 9.16 13.08
CA LEU A 113 4.91 8.54 14.40
C LEU A 113 4.19 9.40 15.45
N ALA A 114 4.26 10.73 15.32
CA ALA A 114 3.68 11.67 16.26
C ALA A 114 2.17 11.86 16.07
N VAL A 115 1.69 11.97 14.82
CA VAL A 115 0.29 12.31 14.52
C VAL A 115 -0.50 11.17 13.88
N GLY A 116 0.15 10.11 13.40
CA GLY A 116 -0.51 9.01 12.69
C GLY A 116 -0.66 9.24 11.18
N LEU A 117 -1.27 8.25 10.53
CA LEU A 117 -1.58 8.21 9.10
C LEU A 117 -3.07 8.43 8.84
N ALA A 118 -3.35 9.34 7.91
CA ALA A 118 -4.66 9.47 7.30
C ALA A 118 -4.84 8.52 6.11
N GLU A 119 -3.81 8.35 5.27
CA GLU A 119 -3.86 7.55 4.04
C GLU A 119 -2.52 6.89 3.72
N ALA A 120 -2.55 5.79 2.96
CA ALA A 120 -1.37 5.11 2.45
C ALA A 120 -1.66 4.46 1.08
N ALA A 121 -0.72 4.59 0.15
CA ALA A 121 -0.82 3.97 -1.18
C ALA A 121 0.55 3.45 -1.65
N ALA A 122 0.59 2.18 -2.06
CA ALA A 122 1.70 1.63 -2.81
C ALA A 122 1.57 2.01 -4.29
N PHE A 123 2.70 2.30 -4.93
CA PHE A 123 2.76 2.60 -6.35
C PHE A 123 3.94 1.87 -6.99
N CYS A 124 3.88 1.68 -8.31
CA CYS A 124 4.91 0.95 -9.03
C CYS A 124 5.58 1.80 -10.10
N TYR A 125 6.90 1.76 -10.11
CA TYR A 125 7.76 2.22 -11.20
C TYR A 125 8.38 0.97 -11.85
N VAL A 126 8.87 1.06 -13.09
CA VAL A 126 9.37 -0.04 -13.95
C VAL A 126 9.68 -1.34 -13.20
N ASN A 127 10.67 -1.34 -12.28
CA ASN A 127 11.05 -2.51 -11.46
C ASN A 127 11.03 -2.25 -9.93
N GLU A 128 10.38 -1.19 -9.47
CA GLU A 128 10.39 -0.79 -8.06
C GLU A 128 8.97 -0.61 -7.52
N THR A 129 8.79 -0.89 -6.23
CA THR A 129 7.58 -0.52 -5.50
C THR A 129 7.90 0.64 -4.58
N GLY A 130 7.23 1.77 -4.80
CA GLY A 130 7.22 2.89 -3.89
C GLY A 130 6.02 2.84 -2.94
N LEU A 131 6.10 3.63 -1.89
CA LEU A 131 5.04 3.81 -0.91
C LEU A 131 4.91 5.31 -0.64
N ALA A 132 3.69 5.84 -0.72
CA ALA A 132 3.37 7.19 -0.32
C ALA A 132 2.33 7.14 0.81
N VAL A 133 2.42 8.11 1.73
CA VAL A 133 1.49 8.24 2.85
C VAL A 133 1.08 9.70 3.03
N ILE A 134 -0.07 9.89 3.65
CA ILE A 134 -0.56 11.18 4.11
C ILE A 134 -0.68 11.10 5.63
N SER A 135 0.01 11.98 6.35
CA SER A 135 -0.10 12.07 7.82
C SER A 135 -1.46 12.64 8.23
N GLU A 136 -1.84 12.53 9.50
CA GLU A 136 -3.03 13.22 10.00
C GLU A 136 -2.90 14.75 9.97
N ALA A 137 -1.68 15.27 10.02
CA ALA A 137 -1.37 16.69 9.74
C ALA A 137 -1.48 17.04 8.24
N LYS A 138 -1.86 16.08 7.41
CA LYS A 138 -2.12 16.21 5.98
C LYS A 138 -0.89 16.59 5.15
N HIS A 139 0.30 16.20 5.62
CA HIS A 139 1.52 16.26 4.83
C HIS A 139 1.76 14.93 4.11
N ILE A 140 2.40 15.02 2.95
CA ILE A 140 2.63 13.87 2.07
C ILE A 140 4.09 13.49 2.13
N PHE A 141 4.34 12.22 2.43
CA PHE A 141 5.66 11.60 2.48
C PHE A 141 5.69 10.40 1.55
N GLY A 142 6.87 10.02 1.09
CA GLY A 142 7.01 8.82 0.29
C GLY A 142 8.42 8.28 0.19
N VAL A 143 8.51 7.05 -0.28
CA VAL A 143 9.74 6.41 -0.74
C VAL A 143 9.50 5.92 -2.17
N ASN A 144 10.42 6.21 -3.08
CA ASN A 144 10.29 5.72 -4.47
C ASN A 144 10.60 4.23 -4.60
N SER A 145 11.29 3.66 -3.62
CA SER A 145 11.57 2.25 -3.51
C SER A 145 11.57 1.86 -2.03
N VAL A 146 10.78 0.86 -1.67
CA VAL A 146 10.84 0.23 -0.33
C VAL A 146 12.17 -0.49 -0.07
N ASN A 147 12.98 -0.72 -1.12
CA ASN A 147 14.33 -1.27 -1.00
C ASN A 147 15.37 -0.21 -0.65
N SER A 148 15.31 0.98 -1.26
CA SER A 148 16.25 2.07 -0.95
C SER A 148 15.80 2.93 0.23
N ARG A 149 14.50 3.01 0.48
CA ARG A 149 13.87 3.73 1.61
C ARG A 149 14.28 5.21 1.70
N VAL A 150 14.63 5.82 0.57
CA VAL A 150 14.97 7.25 0.52
C VAL A 150 13.68 8.06 0.65
N LEU A 151 13.47 8.63 1.84
CA LEU A 151 12.31 9.42 2.18
C LEU A 151 12.33 10.75 1.42
N TRP A 152 11.18 11.12 0.90
CA TRP A 152 10.90 12.42 0.31
C TRP A 152 9.56 12.94 0.81
N ARG A 153 9.32 14.23 0.62
CA ARG A 153 8.03 14.87 0.90
C ARG A 153 7.60 15.78 -0.24
N ILE A 154 6.38 16.30 -0.16
CA ILE A 154 5.90 17.38 -1.02
C ILE A 154 5.85 18.65 -0.19
N GLN A 155 6.49 19.74 -0.64
CA GLN A 155 6.27 21.04 -0.02
C GLN A 155 4.89 21.56 -0.38
N ASN A 156 4.06 21.70 0.64
CA ASN A 156 2.81 22.38 0.49
C ASN A 156 3.00 23.87 0.78
N HIS A 157 3.34 24.65 -0.25
CA HIS A 157 3.47 26.11 -0.12
C HIS A 157 2.15 26.79 0.25
N GLN A 158 1.02 26.10 0.04
CA GLN A 158 -0.31 26.55 0.43
C GLN A 158 -0.64 25.95 1.80
N ARG A 159 -0.36 26.70 2.88
CA ARG A 159 -0.72 26.31 4.27
C ARG A 159 -2.21 25.99 4.44
N GLU A 160 -3.05 26.50 3.54
CA GLU A 160 -4.50 26.37 3.63
C GLU A 160 -4.99 25.14 2.86
N SER A 161 -5.41 24.13 3.64
CA SER A 161 -6.45 23.14 3.30
C SER A 161 -6.07 21.90 2.46
N ILE A 162 -5.21 21.04 3.00
CA ILE A 162 -5.34 19.57 2.79
C ILE A 162 -6.32 18.95 3.82
N GLN A 163 -6.98 19.77 4.66
CA GLN A 163 -7.90 19.30 5.70
C GLN A 163 -9.11 18.50 5.16
N SER A 164 -9.47 18.66 3.88
CA SER A 164 -10.48 17.80 3.22
C SER A 164 -10.00 17.34 1.85
N LEU A 165 -9.08 16.39 1.84
CA LEU A 165 -8.81 15.58 0.65
C LEU A 165 -10.02 14.73 0.34
N SER A 166 -10.52 14.84 -0.89
CA SER A 166 -11.61 13.97 -1.38
C SER A 166 -11.04 12.69 -2.00
N CYS A 167 -9.92 12.80 -2.72
CA CYS A 167 -9.19 11.67 -3.27
C CYS A 167 -7.77 12.08 -3.64
N TRP A 168 -6.90 11.10 -3.83
CA TRP A 168 -5.53 11.32 -4.27
C TRP A 168 -5.01 10.11 -5.03
N THR A 169 -3.95 10.31 -5.81
CA THR A 169 -3.20 9.21 -6.41
C THR A 169 -1.76 9.60 -6.68
N VAL A 170 -0.85 8.62 -6.66
CA VAL A 170 0.53 8.81 -7.07
C VAL A 170 0.61 8.63 -8.59
N LEU A 171 1.11 9.66 -9.27
CA LEU A 171 1.33 9.61 -10.72
C LEU A 171 2.72 9.03 -10.99
N THR A 172 2.75 7.79 -11.43
CA THR A 172 3.97 7.11 -11.86
C THR A 172 4.26 7.47 -13.31
N SER A 173 5.33 8.24 -13.54
CA SER A 173 5.90 8.48 -14.87
C SER A 173 7.17 7.66 -15.01
N ALA A 174 7.62 7.38 -16.23
CA ALA A 174 8.97 6.85 -16.48
C ALA A 174 10.09 7.84 -16.08
N VAL A 175 9.77 9.07 -15.69
CA VAL A 175 10.76 10.11 -15.33
C VAL A 175 10.49 10.64 -13.93
N LYS A 176 11.55 10.81 -13.14
CA LYS A 176 11.54 11.55 -11.85
C LYS A 176 11.32 13.05 -12.10
N PRO A 177 10.83 13.82 -11.12
CA PRO A 177 10.40 13.43 -9.78
C PRO A 177 9.03 12.73 -9.76
N THR A 178 8.77 11.93 -8.71
CA THR A 178 7.44 11.37 -8.45
C THR A 178 6.45 12.50 -8.20
N ARG A 179 5.21 12.34 -8.68
CA ARG A 179 4.17 13.37 -8.54
C ARG A 179 2.94 12.77 -7.89
N VAL A 180 2.17 13.60 -7.21
CA VAL A 180 0.93 13.21 -6.56
C VAL A 180 -0.17 14.14 -7.04
N LEU A 181 -1.27 13.56 -7.53
CA LEU A 181 -2.47 14.29 -7.88
C LEU A 181 -3.41 14.25 -6.69
N LEU A 182 -3.84 15.41 -6.23
CA LEU A 182 -4.68 15.59 -5.05
C LEU A 182 -5.96 16.30 -5.46
N CYS A 183 -7.10 15.85 -4.96
CA CYS A 183 -8.38 16.53 -5.12
C CYS A 183 -8.81 17.14 -3.79
N HIS A 184 -9.02 18.46 -3.79
CA HIS A 184 -9.65 19.18 -2.71
C HIS A 184 -10.90 19.88 -3.23
N LYS A 185 -12.06 19.56 -2.65
CA LYS A 185 -13.37 20.00 -3.15
C LYS A 185 -13.54 19.61 -4.62
N ASN A 186 -13.39 20.58 -5.54
CA ASN A 186 -13.50 20.39 -6.98
C ASN A 186 -12.23 20.79 -7.74
N LYS A 187 -11.09 20.91 -7.05
CA LYS A 187 -9.82 21.32 -7.66
C LYS A 187 -8.79 20.21 -7.55
N PHE A 188 -8.24 19.83 -8.70
CA PHE A 188 -7.08 18.96 -8.77
C PHE A 188 -5.78 19.77 -8.72
N GLN A 189 -4.86 19.34 -7.87
CA GLN A 189 -3.54 19.96 -7.71
C GLN A 189 -2.45 18.90 -7.83
N LEU A 190 -1.36 19.29 -8.48
CA LEU A 190 -0.20 18.44 -8.68
C LEU A 190 0.86 18.80 -7.63
N GLY A 191 1.12 17.90 -6.70
CA GLY A 191 2.28 17.95 -5.84
C GLY A 191 3.46 17.24 -6.51
N VAL A 192 4.65 17.82 -6.36
CA VAL A 192 5.89 17.27 -6.94
C VAL A 192 6.83 16.90 -5.81
N GLN A 193 7.42 15.70 -5.89
CA GLN A 193 8.45 15.25 -4.96
C GLN A 193 9.60 16.26 -4.89
N GLU A 194 10.03 16.57 -3.68
CA GLU A 194 11.26 17.31 -3.43
C GLU A 194 12.50 16.43 -3.49
N ALA A 195 13.67 17.05 -3.69
CA ALA A 195 14.94 16.40 -3.45
C ALA A 195 14.98 15.87 -2.01
N SER A 196 15.58 14.69 -1.83
CA SER A 196 15.59 13.94 -0.57
C SER A 196 16.03 14.81 0.61
N ILE A 197 15.29 14.71 1.72
CA ILE A 197 15.73 15.29 2.99
C ILE A 197 16.81 14.33 3.52
N HIS A 198 18.07 14.75 3.46
CA HIS A 198 19.11 14.05 4.21
C HIS A 198 18.81 14.25 5.70
N PRO A 199 18.75 13.18 6.52
CA PRO A 199 18.73 13.36 7.95
C PRO A 199 20.06 14.00 8.36
N CYS A 200 19.99 15.16 9.01
CA CYS A 200 21.11 15.70 9.79
C CYS A 200 21.35 14.84 11.03
#